data_AF-X0YFA3-F1
#
_entry.id   AF-X0YFA3-F1
#
_cell.length_a   1.000
_cell.length_b   1.000
_cell.length_c   1.000
_cell.angle_alpha   90.00
_cell.angle_beta   90.00
_cell.angle_gamma   90.00
#
_symmetry.space_group_name_H-M   'P 1'
#
loop_
_entity.id
_entity.type
_entity.pdbx_description
1 polymer ?
#
loop_
_entity_poly.entity_id
_entity_poly.type
_entity_poly.pdbx_seq_one_letter_code
_entity_poly.pdbx_strand_id
1 'polypeptide(L)'
;MFISVTFELAQSSLVDAQAAYNIAFDPGRDWELDDPRLATPLENERFAAVRNLEKAEGAVNIAQANYYLAAGSVNNDTATTVQASLVNSEQALVTAQTGPTDAKIEAAQLQVQQAQIGMAQAELSFNQAQINFEAAKEELAQTALVTPVDGVVVAVTAQPGESVSTTSFITIADLTQPLLEVYLDETDLDKIGLDYEVEVIFDALPDDVFVGRVVQVDPKLA
;
A
#
# COMPACT_ATOMS: atom_id res chain seq x y z
N MET A 1 -18.42 36.49 41.71
CA MET A 1 -19.27 36.61 40.51
C MET A 1 -19.11 35.43 39.55
N PHE A 2 -17.92 34.83 39.38
CA PHE A 2 -17.70 33.70 38.45
C PHE A 2 -18.33 32.34 38.87
N ILE A 3 -18.57 32.11 40.17
CA ILE A 3 -19.00 30.77 40.70
C ILE A 3 -20.53 30.58 40.64
N SER A 4 -21.31 31.65 40.79
CA SER A 4 -22.76 31.60 40.54
C SER A 4 -23.06 31.27 39.08
N VAL A 5 -22.23 31.79 38.16
CA VAL A 5 -22.33 31.52 36.72
C VAL A 5 -22.05 30.05 36.40
N THR A 6 -21.14 29.36 37.10
CA THR A 6 -20.87 27.94 36.85
C THR A 6 -22.00 27.01 37.28
N PHE A 7 -22.71 27.33 38.39
CA PHE A 7 -23.86 26.55 38.83
C PHE A 7 -25.08 26.78 37.93
N GLU A 8 -25.31 28.03 37.54
CA GLU A 8 -26.39 28.40 36.64
C GLU A 8 -26.17 27.82 35.22
N LEU A 9 -24.92 27.76 34.75
CA LEU A 9 -24.57 27.07 33.51
C LEU A 9 -24.83 25.55 33.59
N ALA A 10 -24.48 24.92 34.71
CA ALA A 10 -24.76 23.49 34.90
C ALA A 10 -26.27 23.21 34.93
N GLN A 11 -27.06 24.04 35.62
CA GLN A 11 -28.52 23.93 35.60
C GLN A 11 -29.10 24.16 34.21
N SER A 12 -28.61 25.17 33.48
CA SER A 12 -29.01 25.41 32.09
C SER A 12 -28.75 24.18 31.22
N SER A 13 -27.57 23.56 31.37
CA SER A 13 -27.23 22.34 30.61
C SER A 13 -28.11 21.14 30.97
N LEU A 14 -28.59 21.03 32.22
CA LEU A 14 -29.53 20.00 32.64
C LEU A 14 -30.92 20.22 32.01
N VAL A 15 -31.37 21.47 31.95
CA VAL A 15 -32.64 21.80 31.28
C VAL A 15 -32.57 21.47 29.80
N ASP A 16 -31.47 21.82 29.12
CA ASP A 16 -31.26 21.49 27.71
C ASP A 16 -31.20 19.97 27.48
N ALA A 17 -30.51 19.23 28.35
CA ALA A 17 -30.43 17.78 28.28
C ALA A 17 -31.79 17.10 28.54
N GLN A 18 -32.59 17.62 29.48
CA GLN A 18 -33.94 17.14 29.75
C GLN A 18 -34.88 17.44 28.58
N ALA A 19 -34.74 18.59 27.93
CA ALA A 19 -35.49 18.91 26.72
C ALA A 19 -35.16 17.93 25.58
N ALA A 20 -33.87 17.64 25.36
CA ALA A 20 -33.45 16.65 24.38
C ALA A 20 -33.97 15.24 24.70
N TYR A 21 -33.96 14.83 25.98
CA TYR A 21 -34.57 13.58 26.42
C TYR A 21 -36.07 13.52 26.10
N ASN A 22 -36.81 14.58 26.41
CA ASN A 22 -38.24 14.64 26.15
C ASN A 22 -38.56 14.58 24.65
N ILE A 23 -37.70 15.14 23.78
CA ILE A 23 -37.84 15.08 22.32
C ILE A 23 -37.55 13.66 21.80
N ALA A 24 -36.50 13.01 22.32
CA ALA A 24 -36.11 11.67 21.89
C ALA A 24 -37.12 10.59 22.34
N PHE A 25 -37.77 10.79 23.49
CA PHE A 25 -38.79 9.90 24.07
C PHE A 25 -40.23 10.42 23.89
N ASP A 26 -40.46 11.30 22.93
CA ASP A 26 -41.82 11.75 22.60
C ASP A 26 -42.68 10.54 22.14
N PRO A 27 -43.79 10.22 22.82
CA PRO A 27 -44.68 9.12 22.41
C PRO A 27 -45.20 9.28 20.97
N GLY A 28 -45.25 10.50 20.44
CA GLY A 28 -45.61 10.78 19.04
C GLY A 28 -44.60 10.26 18.01
N ARG A 29 -43.41 9.84 18.45
CA ARG A 29 -42.32 9.29 17.61
C ARG A 29 -42.14 7.78 17.74
N ASP A 30 -42.92 7.11 18.60
CA ASP A 30 -42.78 5.66 18.82
C ASP A 30 -43.02 4.85 17.54
N TRP A 31 -43.79 5.37 16.59
CA TRP A 31 -44.00 4.74 15.28
C TRP A 31 -42.70 4.61 14.45
N GLU A 32 -41.69 5.46 14.69
CA GLU A 32 -40.39 5.40 13.98
C GLU A 32 -39.62 4.12 14.32
N LEU A 33 -39.91 3.47 15.46
CA LEU A 33 -39.32 2.19 15.85
C LEU A 33 -39.78 1.02 14.97
N ASP A 34 -40.98 1.13 14.38
CA ASP A 34 -41.53 0.10 13.51
C ASP A 34 -41.06 0.25 12.05
N ASP A 35 -40.40 1.36 11.69
CA ASP A 35 -39.78 1.56 10.36
C ASP A 35 -38.29 1.16 10.40
N PRO A 36 -37.87 0.12 9.63
CA PRO A 36 -36.47 -0.34 9.60
C PRO A 36 -35.44 0.73 9.20
N ARG A 37 -35.85 1.84 8.56
CA ARG A 37 -34.94 2.93 8.16
C ARG A 37 -34.74 3.97 9.26
N LEU A 38 -35.68 4.06 10.21
CA LEU A 38 -35.73 5.12 11.23
C LEU A 38 -35.49 4.59 12.64
N ALA A 39 -35.70 3.29 12.86
CA ALA A 39 -35.50 2.63 14.15
C ALA A 39 -34.08 2.84 14.71
N THR A 40 -33.04 2.50 13.93
CA THR A 40 -31.65 2.60 14.40
C THR A 40 -31.21 4.05 14.70
N PRO A 41 -31.51 5.06 13.84
CA PRO A 41 -31.28 6.45 14.21
C PRO A 41 -32.00 6.91 15.49
N LEU A 42 -33.27 6.54 15.67
CA LEU A 42 -34.05 6.91 16.86
C LEU A 42 -33.51 6.24 18.14
N GLU A 43 -33.13 4.97 18.07
CA GLU A 43 -32.50 4.27 19.20
C GLU A 43 -31.17 4.92 19.61
N ASN A 44 -30.35 5.29 18.63
CA ASN A 44 -29.10 6.03 18.88
C ASN A 44 -29.36 7.41 19.50
N GLU A 45 -30.39 8.12 19.03
CA GLU A 45 -30.81 9.42 19.58
C GLU A 45 -31.29 9.27 21.04
N ARG A 46 -32.14 8.28 21.33
CA ARG A 46 -32.63 7.97 22.69
C ARG A 46 -31.49 7.61 23.63
N PHE A 47 -30.57 6.76 23.18
CA PHE A 47 -29.39 6.39 23.96
C PHE A 47 -28.50 7.61 24.27
N ALA A 48 -28.25 8.45 23.27
CA ALA A 48 -27.50 9.69 23.46
C ALA A 48 -28.21 10.65 24.44
N ALA A 49 -29.54 10.77 24.34
CA ALA A 49 -30.33 11.65 25.20
C ALA A 49 -30.33 11.20 26.67
N VAL A 50 -30.53 9.91 26.95
CA VAL A 50 -30.39 9.32 28.31
C VAL A 50 -29.02 9.64 28.90
N ARG A 51 -27.96 9.40 28.12
CA ARG A 51 -26.57 9.61 28.55
C ARG A 51 -26.24 11.08 28.79
N ASN A 52 -26.77 11.98 27.97
CA ASN A 52 -26.56 13.41 28.14
C ASN A 52 -27.30 13.93 29.37
N LEU A 53 -28.50 13.43 29.65
CA LEU A 53 -29.25 13.74 30.86
C LEU A 53 -28.47 13.30 32.11
N GLU A 54 -28.02 12.04 32.16
CA GLU A 54 -27.22 11.50 33.28
C GLU A 54 -25.95 12.33 33.53
N LYS A 55 -25.25 12.74 32.47
CA LYS A 55 -24.07 13.62 32.59
C LYS A 55 -24.42 15.00 33.14
N ALA A 56 -25.52 15.59 32.68
CA ALA A 56 -25.94 16.92 33.12
C ALA A 56 -26.39 16.89 34.59
N GLU A 57 -27.06 15.84 35.02
CA GLU A 57 -27.40 15.59 36.44
C GLU A 57 -26.13 15.48 37.30
N GLY A 58 -25.15 14.70 36.84
CA GLY A 58 -23.84 14.61 37.51
C GLY A 58 -23.11 15.96 37.58
N ALA A 59 -23.14 16.75 36.51
CA ALA A 59 -22.53 18.09 36.47
C ALA A 59 -23.21 19.07 37.44
N VAL A 60 -24.55 19.03 37.56
CA VAL A 60 -25.29 19.85 38.54
C VAL A 60 -24.94 19.46 39.96
N ASN A 61 -24.86 18.16 40.28
CA ASN A 61 -24.46 17.68 41.61
C ASN A 61 -23.06 18.19 41.99
N ILE A 62 -22.10 18.14 41.05
CA ILE A 62 -20.74 18.67 41.25
C ILE A 62 -20.75 20.18 41.42
N ALA A 63 -21.48 20.91 40.58
CA ALA A 63 -21.57 22.37 40.67
C ALA A 63 -22.22 22.80 42.00
N GLN A 64 -23.19 22.02 42.50
CA GLN A 64 -23.80 22.21 43.80
C GLN A 64 -22.80 21.94 44.95
N ALA A 65 -22.04 20.85 44.88
CA ALA A 65 -20.98 20.54 45.84
C ALA A 65 -19.90 21.66 45.87
N ASN A 66 -19.48 22.16 44.70
CA ASN A 66 -18.52 23.25 44.58
C ASN A 66 -19.07 24.59 45.08
N TYR A 67 -20.36 24.86 44.86
CA TYR A 67 -21.04 26.03 45.41
C TYR A 67 -21.07 25.98 46.95
N TYR A 68 -21.43 24.84 47.54
CA TYR A 68 -21.37 24.65 48.99
C TYR A 68 -19.94 24.71 49.54
N LEU A 69 -18.94 24.21 48.82
CA LEU A 69 -17.53 24.37 49.17
C LEU A 69 -17.11 25.84 49.20
N ALA A 70 -17.53 26.66 48.23
CA ALA A 70 -17.23 28.09 48.21
C ALA A 70 -17.99 28.87 49.30
N ALA A 71 -19.23 28.49 49.60
CA ALA A 71 -20.01 29.06 50.71
C ALA A 71 -19.50 28.60 52.09
N GLY A 72 -18.98 27.37 52.18
CA GLY A 72 -18.47 26.72 53.38
C GLY A 72 -16.97 26.95 53.64
N SER A 73 -16.17 27.38 52.66
CA SER A 73 -14.73 27.70 52.82
C SER A 73 -14.46 28.86 53.78
N VAL A 74 -15.51 29.58 54.20
CA VAL A 74 -15.43 30.53 55.32
C VAL A 74 -15.27 29.80 56.67
N ASN A 75 -15.63 28.51 56.78
CA ASN A 75 -15.52 27.69 57.99
C ASN A 75 -14.96 26.29 57.69
N ASN A 76 -13.70 26.06 58.07
CA ASN A 76 -12.86 24.89 57.82
C ASN A 76 -13.48 23.56 58.35
N ASP A 77 -14.27 22.83 57.54
CA ASP A 77 -14.92 21.58 57.98
C ASP A 77 -14.43 20.35 57.17
N THR A 78 -13.63 19.52 57.83
CA THR A 78 -12.91 18.33 57.28
C THR A 78 -13.81 17.30 56.61
N ALA A 79 -15.10 17.24 56.96
CA ALA A 79 -16.09 16.39 56.31
C ALA A 79 -16.28 16.71 54.81
N THR A 80 -16.11 17.99 54.44
CA THR A 80 -16.36 18.47 53.08
C THR A 80 -15.25 18.09 52.11
N THR A 81 -14.00 18.04 52.58
CA THR A 81 -12.83 17.59 51.79
C THR A 81 -12.88 16.08 51.53
N VAL A 82 -13.37 15.30 52.52
CA VAL A 82 -13.59 13.87 52.37
C VAL A 82 -14.71 13.58 51.36
N GLN A 83 -15.81 14.34 51.40
CA GLN A 83 -16.92 14.19 50.45
C GLN A 83 -16.49 14.51 49.01
N ALA A 84 -15.73 15.60 48.79
CA ALA A 84 -15.21 15.93 47.46
C ALA A 84 -14.24 14.86 46.93
N SER A 85 -13.43 14.27 47.82
CA SER A 85 -12.53 13.17 47.46
C SER A 85 -13.31 11.89 47.13
N LEU A 86 -14.44 11.65 47.79
CA LEU A 86 -15.34 10.52 47.52
C LEU A 86 -15.98 10.64 46.14
N VAL A 87 -16.53 11.81 45.81
CA VAL A 87 -17.16 12.08 44.51
C VAL A 87 -16.15 11.96 43.37
N ASN A 88 -14.93 12.49 43.56
CA ASN A 88 -13.84 12.32 42.58
C ASN A 88 -13.46 10.84 42.39
N SER A 89 -13.46 10.05 43.47
CA SER A 89 -13.15 8.61 43.43
C SER A 89 -14.27 7.81 42.77
N GLU A 90 -15.53 8.16 43.02
CA GLU A 90 -16.70 7.59 42.33
C GLU A 90 -16.69 7.93 40.83
N GLN A 91 -16.31 9.16 40.46
CA GLN A 91 -16.15 9.55 39.06
C GLN A 91 -15.05 8.76 38.35
N ALA A 92 -13.92 8.55 39.02
CA ALA A 92 -12.84 7.72 38.50
C ALA A 92 -13.31 6.27 38.32
N LEU A 93 -14.13 5.75 39.25
CA LEU A 93 -14.70 4.42 39.16
C LEU A 93 -15.69 4.28 38.01
N VAL A 94 -16.62 5.23 37.84
CA VAL A 94 -17.60 5.24 36.74
C VAL A 94 -16.90 5.35 35.40
N THR A 95 -15.87 6.20 35.29
CA THR A 95 -15.08 6.34 34.06
C THR A 95 -14.28 5.07 33.76
N ALA A 96 -13.76 4.39 34.79
CA ALA A 96 -13.06 3.11 34.63
C ALA A 96 -14.01 1.95 34.28
N GLN A 97 -15.24 1.94 34.81
CA GLN A 97 -16.25 0.90 34.56
C GLN A 97 -16.96 1.07 33.21
N THR A 98 -17.15 2.29 32.73
CA THR A 98 -17.89 2.57 31.48
C THR A 98 -17.05 2.39 30.22
N GLY A 99 -15.72 2.26 30.32
CA GLY A 99 -14.84 2.00 29.18
C GLY A 99 -14.84 3.11 28.10
N PRO A 100 -14.09 2.92 27.00
CA PRO A 100 -14.16 3.82 25.85
C PRO A 100 -15.54 3.70 25.18
N THR A 101 -16.16 4.84 24.89
CA THR A 101 -17.45 4.94 24.17
C THR A 101 -17.38 4.27 22.80
N ASP A 102 -18.49 3.70 22.32
CA ASP A 102 -18.58 3.08 20.98
C ASP A 102 -18.09 4.03 19.88
N ALA A 103 -18.42 5.32 19.94
CA ALA A 103 -17.92 6.34 19.01
C ALA A 103 -16.37 6.48 19.02
N LYS A 104 -15.71 6.26 20.16
CA LYS A 104 -14.24 6.25 20.24
C LYS A 104 -13.65 4.97 19.67
N ILE A 105 -14.34 3.84 19.83
CA ILE A 105 -13.93 2.56 19.25
C ILE A 105 -14.06 2.63 17.73
N GLU A 106 -15.18 3.14 17.22
CA GLU A 106 -15.41 3.35 15.78
C GLU A 106 -14.38 4.32 15.18
N ALA A 107 -14.12 5.45 15.86
CA ALA A 107 -13.08 6.38 15.41
C ALA A 107 -11.69 5.73 15.37
N ALA A 108 -11.34 4.92 16.37
CA ALA A 108 -10.09 4.18 16.39
C ALA A 108 -10.02 3.12 15.27
N GLN A 109 -11.11 2.40 15.00
CA GLN A 109 -11.21 1.46 13.90
C GLN A 109 -11.03 2.14 12.54
N LEU A 110 -11.67 3.29 12.33
CA LEU A 110 -11.51 4.07 11.11
C LEU A 110 -10.05 4.55 10.95
N GLN A 111 -9.42 4.98 12.04
CA GLN A 111 -8.01 5.38 12.02
C GLN A 111 -7.08 4.21 11.67
N VAL A 112 -7.35 3.01 12.21
CA VAL A 112 -6.64 1.78 11.82
C VAL A 112 -6.85 1.45 10.34
N GLN A 113 -8.09 1.54 9.85
CA GLN A 113 -8.40 1.30 8.44
C GLN A 113 -7.67 2.29 7.52
N GLN A 114 -7.66 3.58 7.88
CA GLN A 114 -6.90 4.60 7.14
C GLN A 114 -5.40 4.31 7.14
N ALA A 115 -4.85 3.89 8.29
CA ALA A 115 -3.44 3.51 8.38
C ALA A 115 -3.12 2.27 7.52
N GLN A 116 -4.02 1.28 7.47
CA GLN A 116 -3.87 0.10 6.60
C GLN A 116 -3.91 0.48 5.11
N ILE A 117 -4.81 1.37 4.71
CA ILE A 117 -4.86 1.91 3.35
C ILE A 117 -3.56 2.66 3.02
N GLY A 118 -3.09 3.52 3.92
CA GLY A 118 -1.83 4.23 3.75
C GLY A 118 -0.62 3.29 3.62
N MET A 119 -0.59 2.21 4.42
CA MET A 119 0.43 1.17 4.32
C MET A 119 0.40 0.46 2.97
N ALA A 120 -0.78 0.06 2.49
CA ALA A 120 -0.93 -0.58 1.18
C ALA A 120 -0.51 0.34 0.02
N GLN A 121 -0.82 1.64 0.11
CA GLN A 121 -0.38 2.63 -0.88
C GLN A 121 1.14 2.80 -0.88
N ALA A 122 1.76 2.83 0.30
CA ALA A 122 3.22 2.90 0.43
C ALA A 122 3.90 1.65 -0.14
N GLU A 123 3.34 0.46 0.10
CA GLU A 123 3.83 -0.81 -0.45
C GLU A 123 3.75 -0.83 -1.98
N LEU A 124 2.63 -0.40 -2.56
CA LEU A 124 2.49 -0.25 -4.01
C LEU A 124 3.51 0.73 -4.59
N SER A 125 3.70 1.87 -3.93
CA SER A 125 4.69 2.88 -4.36
C SER A 125 6.12 2.33 -4.29
N PHE A 126 6.43 1.55 -3.25
CA PHE A 126 7.72 0.88 -3.11
C PHE A 126 7.95 -0.14 -4.23
N ASN A 127 6.96 -1.00 -4.51
CA ASN A 127 7.06 -1.98 -5.60
C ASN A 127 7.25 -1.31 -6.96
N GLN A 128 6.53 -0.22 -7.23
CA GLN A 128 6.72 0.54 -8.46
C GLN A 128 8.12 1.15 -8.56
N ALA A 129 8.63 1.71 -7.46
CA ALA A 129 9.99 2.25 -7.41
C ALA A 129 11.05 1.15 -7.64
N GLN A 130 10.82 -0.06 -7.12
CA GLN A 130 11.70 -1.21 -7.33
C GLN A 130 11.70 -1.66 -8.79
N ILE A 131 10.53 -1.73 -9.44
CA ILE A 131 10.42 -2.05 -10.88
C ILE A 131 11.19 -1.01 -11.70
N ASN A 132 11.00 0.28 -11.41
CA ASN A 132 11.72 1.35 -12.12
C ASN A 132 13.24 1.28 -11.89
N PHE A 133 13.65 0.88 -10.68
CA PHE A 133 15.07 0.70 -10.36
C PHE A 133 15.69 -0.46 -11.15
N GLU A 134 15.03 -1.62 -11.22
CA GLU A 134 15.53 -2.74 -12.01
C GLU A 134 15.53 -2.42 -13.51
N ALA A 135 14.50 -1.73 -14.01
CA ALA A 135 14.46 -1.27 -15.41
C ALA A 135 15.63 -0.30 -15.72
N ALA A 136 15.88 0.68 -14.86
CA ALA A 136 17.00 1.62 -15.03
C ALA A 136 18.37 0.92 -14.93
N LYS A 137 18.47 -0.13 -14.10
CA LYS A 137 19.68 -0.95 -13.99
C LYS A 137 19.91 -1.79 -15.24
N GLU A 138 18.85 -2.33 -15.84
CA GLU A 138 18.92 -3.05 -17.11
C GLU A 138 19.30 -2.12 -18.26
N GLU A 139 18.68 -0.93 -18.34
CA GLU A 139 19.04 0.10 -19.31
C GLU A 139 20.51 0.52 -19.18
N LEU A 140 21.00 0.68 -17.95
CA LEU A 140 22.41 0.93 -17.69
C LEU A 140 23.29 -0.24 -18.16
N ALA A 141 22.90 -1.48 -17.91
CA ALA A 141 23.64 -2.65 -18.38
C ALA A 141 23.69 -2.71 -19.92
N GLN A 142 22.61 -2.32 -20.59
CA GLN A 142 22.53 -2.25 -22.06
C GLN A 142 23.41 -1.15 -22.68
N THR A 143 23.91 -0.19 -21.89
CA THR A 143 24.91 0.79 -22.37
C THR A 143 26.27 0.16 -22.65
N ALA A 144 26.56 -0.99 -22.03
CA ALA A 144 27.78 -1.75 -22.25
C ALA A 144 27.45 -3.01 -23.07
N LEU A 145 27.76 -2.97 -24.36
CA LEU A 145 27.56 -4.12 -25.24
C LEU A 145 28.67 -5.15 -25.00
N VAL A 146 28.28 -6.31 -24.51
CA VAL A 146 29.14 -7.48 -24.33
C VAL A 146 28.79 -8.56 -25.34
N THR A 147 29.81 -9.27 -25.84
CA THR A 147 29.59 -10.40 -26.75
C THR A 147 29.14 -11.64 -25.96
N PRO A 148 28.12 -12.39 -26.43
CA PRO A 148 27.70 -13.64 -25.79
C PRO A 148 28.64 -14.81 -26.09
N VAL A 149 29.48 -14.68 -27.12
CA VAL A 149 30.40 -15.72 -27.60
C VAL A 149 31.81 -15.19 -27.73
N ASP A 150 32.78 -16.09 -27.57
CA ASP A 150 34.17 -15.82 -27.91
C ASP A 150 34.33 -15.78 -29.43
N GLY A 151 35.13 -14.84 -29.95
CA GLY A 151 35.33 -14.68 -31.39
C GLY A 151 36.25 -13.52 -31.72
N VAL A 152 36.47 -13.30 -33.02
CA VAL A 152 37.33 -12.24 -33.54
C VAL A 152 36.46 -11.16 -34.18
N VAL A 153 36.80 -9.89 -33.95
CA VAL A 153 36.12 -8.75 -34.58
C VAL A 153 36.54 -8.68 -36.05
N VAL A 154 35.60 -8.92 -36.96
CA VAL A 154 35.83 -8.93 -38.41
C VAL A 154 35.57 -7.57 -39.04
N ALA A 155 34.58 -6.84 -38.53
CA ALA A 155 34.23 -5.52 -39.02
C ALA A 155 33.71 -4.61 -37.90
N VAL A 156 34.07 -3.33 -38.00
CA VAL A 156 33.53 -2.24 -37.19
C VAL A 156 33.14 -1.13 -38.16
N THR A 157 31.85 -0.83 -38.27
CA THR A 157 31.32 0.13 -39.25
C THR A 157 30.88 1.46 -38.65
N ALA A 158 30.83 1.58 -37.32
CA ALA A 158 30.54 2.84 -36.63
C ALA A 158 31.81 3.49 -36.06
N GLN A 159 31.82 4.83 -36.01
CA GLN A 159 32.90 5.62 -35.44
C GLN A 159 32.53 6.25 -34.09
N PRO A 160 33.52 6.53 -33.20
CA PRO A 160 33.25 7.24 -31.95
C PRO A 160 32.58 8.60 -32.20
N GLY A 161 31.44 8.84 -31.55
CA GLY A 161 30.63 10.05 -31.71
C GLY A 161 29.51 9.94 -32.74
N GLU A 162 29.42 8.82 -33.47
CA GLU A 162 28.32 8.52 -34.37
C GLU A 162 27.11 7.96 -33.60
N SER A 163 25.90 8.34 -34.03
CA SER A 163 24.66 7.81 -33.46
C SER A 163 24.28 6.52 -34.19
N VAL A 164 24.35 5.40 -33.48
CA VAL A 164 23.92 4.09 -33.99
C VAL A 164 22.53 3.77 -33.47
N SER A 165 21.70 3.17 -34.32
CA SER A 165 20.34 2.75 -33.98
C SER A 165 20.25 1.21 -34.07
N THR A 166 19.32 0.68 -34.85
CA THR A 166 19.10 -0.76 -35.01
C THR A 166 20.02 -1.43 -36.03
N THR A 167 20.91 -0.68 -36.69
CA THR A 167 21.86 -1.20 -37.67
C THR A 167 23.03 -1.87 -36.98
N SER A 168 23.42 -3.06 -37.45
CA SER A 168 24.62 -3.73 -36.98
C SER A 168 25.86 -2.90 -37.27
N PHE A 169 26.70 -2.70 -36.25
CA PHE A 169 27.91 -1.89 -36.37
C PHE A 169 29.20 -2.59 -35.94
N ILE A 170 29.09 -3.76 -35.29
CA ILE A 170 30.21 -4.65 -35.00
C ILE A 170 29.81 -6.04 -35.47
N THR A 171 30.70 -6.69 -36.22
CA THR A 171 30.56 -8.08 -36.63
C THR A 171 31.67 -8.91 -35.99
N ILE A 172 31.28 -9.94 -35.26
CA ILE A 172 32.18 -10.88 -34.60
C ILE A 172 31.97 -12.25 -35.24
N ALA A 173 33.05 -12.92 -35.62
CA ALA A 173 33.00 -14.27 -36.15
C ALA A 173 33.92 -15.18 -35.34
N ASP A 174 33.45 -16.40 -35.07
CA ASP A 174 34.30 -17.48 -34.60
C ASP A 174 35.02 -18.09 -35.80
N LEU A 175 36.36 -18.01 -35.81
CA LEU A 175 37.21 -18.54 -36.88
C LEU A 175 37.82 -19.90 -36.52
N THR A 176 37.46 -20.49 -35.37
CA THR A 176 38.01 -21.77 -34.92
C THR A 176 37.44 -22.97 -35.68
N GLN A 177 36.22 -22.85 -36.20
CA GLN A 177 35.53 -23.90 -36.97
C GLN A 177 35.08 -23.33 -38.32
N PRO A 178 35.94 -23.39 -39.37
CA PRO A 178 35.54 -22.96 -40.70
C PRO A 178 34.54 -23.96 -41.30
N LEU A 179 33.41 -23.44 -41.80
CA LEU A 179 32.47 -24.21 -42.61
C LEU A 179 32.67 -23.85 -44.08
N LEU A 180 32.59 -24.86 -44.95
CA LEU A 180 32.61 -24.68 -46.40
C LEU A 180 31.22 -25.00 -46.94
N GLU A 181 30.63 -24.05 -47.66
CA GLU A 181 29.39 -24.25 -48.40
C GLU A 181 29.75 -24.55 -49.87
N VAL A 182 29.25 -25.67 -50.38
CA VAL A 182 29.49 -26.11 -51.76
C VAL A 182 28.15 -26.34 -52.43
N TYR A 183 27.99 -25.76 -53.62
CA TYR A 183 26.80 -25.95 -54.45
C TYR A 183 26.96 -27.21 -55.29
N LEU A 184 25.95 -28.07 -55.25
CA LEU A 184 25.86 -29.27 -56.08
C LEU A 184 24.65 -29.19 -57.00
N ASP A 185 24.80 -29.78 -58.19
CA ASP A 185 23.71 -29.95 -59.12
C ASP A 185 22.71 -30.98 -58.58
N GLU A 186 21.41 -30.77 -58.86
CA GLU A 186 20.32 -31.64 -58.40
C GLU A 186 20.54 -33.11 -58.80
N THR A 187 21.18 -33.34 -59.94
CA THR A 187 21.49 -34.69 -60.46
C THR A 187 22.54 -35.44 -59.65
N ASP A 188 23.29 -34.76 -58.79
CA ASP A 188 24.32 -35.33 -57.92
C ASP A 188 23.92 -35.33 -56.43
N LEU A 189 22.75 -34.79 -56.10
CA LEU A 189 22.23 -34.73 -54.73
C LEU A 189 21.99 -36.14 -54.15
N ASP A 190 21.67 -37.12 -54.99
CA ASP A 190 21.46 -38.51 -54.58
C ASP A 190 22.75 -39.25 -54.20
N LYS A 191 23.91 -38.67 -54.49
CA LYS A 191 25.24 -39.26 -54.24
C LYS A 191 25.88 -38.79 -52.93
N ILE A 192 25.26 -37.82 -52.23
CA ILE A 192 25.82 -37.22 -51.02
C ILE A 192 24.84 -37.39 -49.86
N GLY A 193 25.39 -37.64 -48.67
CA GLY A 193 24.62 -37.79 -47.44
C GLY A 193 25.34 -37.19 -46.24
N LEU A 194 24.64 -37.17 -45.10
CA LEU A 194 25.22 -36.77 -43.81
C LEU A 194 26.39 -37.68 -43.43
N ASP A 195 27.41 -37.10 -42.80
CA ASP A 195 28.66 -37.74 -42.36
C ASP A 195 29.54 -38.29 -43.50
N TYR A 196 29.24 -37.93 -44.75
CA TYR A 196 30.06 -38.30 -45.90
C TYR A 196 31.42 -37.58 -45.85
N GLU A 197 32.52 -38.33 -46.01
CA GLU A 197 33.89 -37.78 -45.99
C GLU A 197 34.22 -37.14 -47.33
N VAL A 198 34.80 -35.94 -47.29
CA VAL A 198 35.12 -35.14 -48.47
C VAL A 198 36.55 -34.63 -48.40
N GLU A 199 37.21 -34.58 -49.55
CA GLU A 199 38.52 -33.95 -49.72
C GLU A 199 38.32 -32.60 -50.40
N VAL A 200 38.88 -31.55 -49.81
CA VAL A 200 38.83 -30.17 -50.30
C VAL A 200 40.24 -29.71 -50.60
N ILE A 201 40.45 -29.20 -51.80
CA ILE A 201 41.71 -28.58 -52.23
C ILE A 201 41.37 -27.15 -52.64
N PHE A 202 42.10 -26.18 -52.11
CA PHE A 202 41.92 -24.78 -52.47
C PHE A 202 42.87 -24.39 -53.60
N ASP A 203 42.39 -23.61 -54.57
CA ASP A 203 43.23 -23.09 -55.67
C ASP A 203 44.48 -22.33 -55.17
N ALA A 204 44.37 -21.68 -54.01
CA ALA A 204 45.46 -20.95 -53.38
C ALA A 204 46.49 -21.86 -52.68
N LEU A 205 46.13 -23.12 -52.39
CA LEU A 205 46.95 -24.11 -51.67
C LEU A 205 46.83 -25.48 -52.37
N PRO A 206 47.36 -25.64 -53.60
CA PRO A 206 47.17 -26.85 -54.39
C PRO A 206 47.91 -28.08 -53.84
N ASP A 207 48.92 -27.87 -52.99
CA ASP A 207 49.72 -28.94 -52.38
C ASP A 207 49.09 -29.46 -51.06
N ASP A 208 48.06 -28.80 -50.54
CA ASP A 208 47.41 -29.15 -49.28
C ASP A 208 46.01 -29.76 -49.52
N VAL A 209 45.80 -30.98 -49.02
CA VAL A 209 44.49 -31.66 -49.05
C VAL A 209 43.85 -31.57 -47.67
N PHE A 210 42.69 -30.94 -47.61
CA PHE A 210 41.90 -30.81 -46.38
C PHE A 210 40.80 -31.85 -46.37
N VAL A 211 40.70 -32.63 -45.29
CA VAL A 211 39.65 -33.64 -45.12
C VAL A 211 38.53 -33.06 -44.24
N GLY A 212 37.29 -33.20 -44.70
CA GLY A 212 36.09 -32.72 -44.03
C GLY A 212 34.97 -33.75 -44.03
N ARG A 213 33.85 -33.41 -43.40
CA ARG A 213 32.63 -34.22 -43.40
C ARG A 213 31.40 -33.37 -43.65
N VAL A 214 30.41 -33.94 -44.33
CA VAL A 214 29.12 -33.29 -44.59
C VAL A 214 28.29 -33.28 -43.30
N VAL A 215 28.12 -32.09 -42.72
CA VAL A 215 27.35 -31.90 -41.47
C VAL A 215 25.89 -31.51 -41.71
N GLN A 216 25.59 -30.94 -42.87
CA GLN A 216 24.25 -30.48 -43.26
C GLN A 216 24.09 -30.55 -44.77
N VAL A 217 22.89 -30.94 -45.21
CA VAL A 217 22.48 -30.90 -46.62
C VAL A 217 21.18 -30.11 -46.68
N ASP A 218 21.21 -28.95 -47.33
CA ASP A 218 20.01 -28.12 -47.49
C ASP A 218 19.18 -28.58 -48.68
N PRO A 219 17.91 -28.99 -48.48
CA PRO A 219 17.07 -29.56 -49.55
C PRO A 219 16.48 -28.50 -50.49
N LYS A 220 16.80 -27.22 -50.29
CA LYS A 220 16.21 -26.11 -51.04
C LYS A 220 17.25 -25.53 -52.01
N LEU A 221 16.96 -25.63 -53.31
CA LEU A 221 17.68 -24.88 -54.34
C LEU A 221 17.36 -23.38 -54.17
N ALA A 222 18.38 -22.57 -53.93
CA ALA A 222 18.28 -21.11 -53.92
C ALA A 222 18.21 -20.54 -55.34
#